data_AF-A0A2V6AY13-F1
#
_entry.id   AF-A0A2V6AY13-F1
#
_cell.length_a   1.000
_cell.length_b   1.000
_cell.length_c   1.000
_cell.angle_alpha   90.00
_cell.angle_beta   90.00
_cell.angle_gamma   90.00
#
_symmetry.space_group_name_H-M   'P 1'
#
loop_
_entity.id
_entity.type
_entity.pdbx_description
1 polymer ?
#
loop_
_entity_poly.entity_id
_entity_poly.type
_entity_poly.pdbx_seq_one_letter_code
_entity_poly.pdbx_strand_id
1 'polypeptide(L)' 'WAFEGNLPDDFQVCSNTFEMMWPPRSGKVQSFPEVDQACFFSLELARCKLKAAQTPFLDRLVDALKEGAGR' A
#
# COMPACT_ATOMS: atom_id res chain seq x y z
N TRP A 1 -2.64 -2.39 -12.06
CA TRP A 1 -1.48 -3.27 -12.07
C TRP A 1 -1.44 -3.99 -10.73
N ALA A 2 -0.95 -5.21 -10.69
CA ALA A 2 -0.81 -6.04 -9.50
C ALA A 2 0.36 -6.99 -9.73
N PHE A 3 0.93 -7.53 -8.67
CA PHE A 3 2.02 -8.49 -8.73
C PHE A 3 1.78 -9.60 -7.72
N GLU A 4 2.28 -10.79 -8.02
CA GLU A 4 2.27 -11.92 -7.10
C GLU A 4 3.42 -11.78 -6.09
N GLY A 5 3.14 -12.10 -4.83
CA GLY A 5 4.15 -12.08 -3.77
C GLY A 5 3.60 -12.53 -2.43
N ASN A 6 4.51 -12.81 -1.51
CA ASN A 6 4.21 -13.05 -0.11
C ASN A 6 5.12 -12.14 0.73
N LEU A 7 4.52 -11.32 1.60
CA LEU A 7 5.25 -10.44 2.50
C LEU A 7 5.22 -11.07 3.89
N PRO A 8 6.39 -11.34 4.52
CA PRO A 8 6.42 -11.83 5.90
C PRO A 8 5.92 -10.75 6.87
N ASP A 9 5.40 -11.18 8.02
CA ASP A 9 4.78 -10.28 9.01
C ASP A 9 5.76 -9.24 9.60
N ASP A 10 7.06 -9.52 9.59
CA ASP A 10 8.13 -8.64 10.08
C ASP A 10 8.77 -7.77 8.97
N PHE A 11 8.21 -7.78 7.76
CA PHE A 11 8.73 -7.01 6.63
C PHE A 11 8.75 -5.51 6.93
N GLN A 12 9.96 -4.92 6.87
CA GLN A 12 10.16 -3.48 6.98
C GLN A 12 10.22 -2.88 5.58
N VAL A 13 9.32 -1.93 5.30
CA VAL A 13 9.30 -1.24 4.01
C VAL A 13 10.46 -0.23 3.94
N CYS A 14 11.28 -0.34 2.90
CA CYS A 14 12.29 0.67 2.59
C CYS A 14 11.71 1.63 1.56
N SER A 15 11.35 2.84 1.99
CA SER A 15 10.83 3.91 1.13
C SER A 15 11.76 5.13 1.13
N ASN A 16 11.50 6.08 0.23
CA ASN A 16 12.15 7.38 0.29
C ASN A 16 11.77 8.09 1.60
N THR A 17 12.58 9.07 2.00
CA THR A 17 12.28 9.92 3.15
C THR A 17 11.90 11.33 2.70
N PHE A 18 11.05 11.98 3.47
CA PHE A 18 10.71 13.39 3.30
C PHE A 18 10.89 14.13 4.62
N GLU A 19 11.17 15.43 4.52
CA GLU A 19 11.35 16.30 5.67
C GLU A 19 10.09 17.13 5.91
N MET A 20 9.70 17.29 7.18
CA MET A 20 8.64 18.21 7.56
C MET A 20 8.87 18.83 8.93
N MET A 21 8.26 20.01 9.15
CA MET A 21 8.27 20.61 10.48
C MET A 21 7.35 19.82 11.41
N TRP A 22 7.92 19.26 12.47
CA TRP A 22 7.17 18.48 13.44
C TRP A 22 7.76 18.58 14.86
N PRO A 23 6.93 18.78 15.91
CA PRO A 23 5.50 19.08 15.88
C PRO A 23 5.17 20.40 15.17
N PRO A 24 3.92 20.63 14.73
CA PRO A 24 3.57 21.82 13.98
C PRO A 24 4.00 23.11 14.70
N ARG A 25 4.57 24.07 13.96
CA ARG A 25 5.06 25.37 14.46
C ARG A 25 6.20 25.31 15.49
N SER A 26 6.86 24.16 15.66
CA SER A 26 8.00 24.03 16.58
C SER A 26 9.32 24.61 16.06
N GLY A 27 9.39 24.94 14.76
CA GLY A 27 10.64 25.30 14.08
C GLY A 27 11.61 24.12 13.88
N LYS A 28 11.27 22.93 14.36
CA LYS A 28 12.09 21.71 14.21
C LYS A 28 11.69 20.98 12.93
N VAL A 29 12.67 20.69 12.07
CA VAL A 29 12.50 19.84 10.90
C VAL A 29 12.92 18.42 11.26
N GLN A 30 12.10 17.44 10.89
CA GLN A 30 12.35 16.01 11.09
C GLN A 30 12.13 15.24 9.78
N SER A 31 12.88 14.15 9.60
CA SER A 31 12.77 13.26 8.44
C SER A 31 11.91 12.04 8.77
N PHE A 32 11.01 11.68 7.85
CA PHE A 32 10.06 10.57 7.97
C PHE A 32 10.06 9.71 6.69
N PRO A 33 9.81 8.39 6.80
CA PRO A 33 9.60 7.55 5.63
C PRO A 33 8.29 7.94 4.92
N GLU A 34 8.29 7.94 3.59
CA GLU A 34 7.10 8.20 2.77
C GLU A 34 6.03 7.11 2.95
N VAL A 35 6.49 5.87 3.11
CA VAL A 35 5.64 4.71 3.40
C VAL A 35 6.14 4.08 4.69
N ASP A 36 5.23 3.93 5.64
CA ASP A 36 5.47 3.36 6.98
C ASP A 36 5.21 1.86 7.05
N GLN A 37 4.28 1.33 6.24
CA GLN A 37 3.93 -0.08 6.24
C GLN A 37 3.51 -0.60 4.86
N ALA A 38 3.87 -1.85 4.56
CA ALA A 38 3.39 -2.60 3.41
C ALA A 38 2.92 -3.99 3.84
N CYS A 39 1.70 -4.37 3.43
CA CYS A 39 1.13 -5.68 3.74
C CYS A 39 0.27 -6.18 2.58
N PHE A 40 0.21 -7.50 2.42
CA PHE A 40 -0.84 -8.14 1.61
C PHE A 40 -2.11 -8.33 2.46
N PHE A 41 -3.26 -8.16 1.83
CA PHE A 41 -4.57 -8.32 2.46
C PHE A 41 -5.47 -9.18 1.57
N SER A 42 -6.51 -9.78 2.17
CA SER A 42 -7.61 -10.34 1.40
C SER A 42 -8.32 -9.24 0.60
N LEU A 43 -8.99 -9.60 -0.50
CA LEU A 43 -9.72 -8.65 -1.33
C LEU A 43 -10.77 -7.86 -0.54
N GLU A 44 -11.43 -8.50 0.42
CA GLU A 44 -12.41 -7.86 1.29
C GLU A 44 -11.77 -6.78 2.17
N LEU A 45 -10.69 -7.13 2.88
CA LEU A 45 -9.98 -6.17 3.74
C LEU A 45 -9.32 -5.05 2.93
N ALA A 46 -8.79 -5.36 1.74
CA ALA A 46 -8.20 -4.38 0.85
C ALA A 46 -9.23 -3.33 0.40
N ARG A 47 -10.49 -3.71 0.14
CA ARG A 47 -11.56 -2.76 -0.19
C ARG A 47 -11.86 -1.77 0.93
N CYS A 48 -11.76 -2.21 2.19
CA CYS A 48 -11.97 -1.34 3.35
C CYS A 48 -10.78 -0.42 3.62
N LYS A 49 -9.54 -0.86 3.32
CA LYS A 49 -8.31 -0.08 3.58
C LYS A 49 -7.94 0.89 2.47
N LEU A 50 -8.33 0.61 1.23
CA LEU A 50 -8.03 1.48 0.08
C LEU A 50 -8.92 2.71 0.05
N LYS A 51 -8.40 3.78 -0.57
CA LYS A 51 -9.23 4.93 -0.92
C LYS A 51 -10.30 4.48 -1.91
N ALA A 52 -11.52 5.03 -1.83
CA ALA A 52 -12.62 4.68 -2.72
C ALA A 52 -12.23 4.74 -4.21
N ALA A 53 -11.47 5.77 -4.61
CA ALA A 53 -10.97 5.93 -5.98
C ALA A 53 -10.02 4.81 -6.46
N GLN A 54 -9.43 4.04 -5.54
CA GLN A 54 -8.50 2.94 -5.84
C GLN A 54 -9.18 1.58 -5.88
N THR A 55 -10.43 1.47 -5.41
CA THR A 55 -11.20 0.20 -5.46
C THR A 55 -11.32 -0.41 -6.87
N PRO A 56 -11.41 0.36 -7.98
CA PRO A 56 -11.45 -0.23 -9.32
C PRO A 56 -10.19 -1.03 -9.70
N PHE A 57 -9.06 -0.83 -9.02
CA PHE A 57 -7.87 -1.64 -9.25
C PHE A 57 -8.04 -3.07 -8.74
N LEU A 58 -8.81 -3.28 -7.66
CA LEU A 58 -9.13 -4.61 -7.16
C LEU A 58 -10.09 -5.35 -8.09
N ASP A 59 -11.06 -4.64 -8.66
CA ASP A 59 -12.00 -5.23 -9.64
C ASP A 59 -11.23 -5.74 -10.87
N ARG A 60 -10.35 -4.90 -11.42
CA ARG A 60 -9.48 -5.29 -12.56
C ARG A 60 -8.55 -6.46 -12.23
N LEU A 61 -8.05 -6.54 -10.99
CA LEU A 61 -7.23 -7.68 -10.55
C LEU A 61 -8.05 -8.97 -10.54
N VAL A 62 -9.26 -8.93 -9.97
CA VAL A 62 -10.15 -10.10 -9.90
C VAL A 62 -10.49 -10.61 -11.31
N ASP A 63 -10.79 -9.69 -12.23
CA ASP A 63 -11.11 -10.06 -13.61
C ASP A 63 -9.91 -10.68 -14.30
N ALA A 64 -8.71 -10.09 -14.16
CA ALA A 64 -7.47 -10.65 -14.71
C ALA A 64 -7.12 -12.04 -14.15
N LEU A 65 -7.40 -12.29 -12.86
CA LEU A 65 -7.17 -13.60 -12.24
C LEU A 65 -8.15 -14.66 -12.74
N LYS A 66 -9.40 -14.29 -13.02
CA LYS A 66 -10.40 -15.20 -13.63
C LYS A 66 -10.00 -15.56 -15.05
N GLU A 67 -9.53 -14.60 -15.83
CA GLU A 67 -9.05 -14.82 -17.21
C GLU A 67 -7.78 -15.68 -17.23
N GLY A 68 -6.87 -15.48 -16.27
CA GLY A 68 -5.65 -16.27 -16.12
C GLY A 68 -5.89 -17.70 -15.65
N ALA A 69 -6.89 -17.93 -14.79
CA ALA A 69 -7.23 -19.28 -14.29
C ALA A 69 -7.95 -20.16 -15.34
N GLY A 70 -8.40 -19.57 -16.45
CA GLY A 70 -8.97 -20.29 -17.59
C GLY A 70 -7.94 -20.69 -18.66
N ARG A 71 -6.65 -20.41 -18.43
CA ARG A 71 -5.54 -20.71 -19.34
C ARG A 71 -4.58 -21.72 -18.70
#